data_AF-G7V671-F1
#
_entry.id   AF-G7V671-F1
#
_cell.length_a   1.000
_cell.length_b   1.000
_cell.length_c   1.000
_cell.angle_alpha   90.00
_cell.angle_beta   90.00
_cell.angle_gamma   90.00
#
_symmetry.space_group_name_H-M   'P 1'
#
loop_
_entity.id
_entity.type
_entity.pdbx_description
1 polymer ?
#
loop_
_entity_poly.entity_id
_entity_poly.type
_entity_poly.pdbx_seq_one_letter_code
_entity_poly.pdbx_strand_id
1 'polypeptide(L)'
;MKRLFPSKLRPCLLVGIMLSAALLLAPCAGAFDVEQDLQRLLTEAPSSELFEGSNGLILLREIKYSLTADGSMERTTFLVFEEVSRLVDVLPEVEIAPPEGGKLEILEAAVFGRDTLRRTLPLLPESAFGVRSTPVSVRVPSSLDGNVMVLGFKQTWPGRVNVEDRVAVSLSLPQWEQRIIVEVPKGSDFYWKTEGMDPPVMERGNLKDKYEWTSINVRPKRWNSIFVHNEPVIAFSMREGLKRSLEAGYEYIQYLADILEPVYVKENKINGANKTKRGFDLLSELNAKTFHPLDLSGTLPAGADTLKGKGLLTQWESAALAWRLLGRMGWETDLFFLPAVETEGKVPGSLALWEAPVVYVKPPSGEGFFYKFGQIEKPGAVASGLYGRTMLGLKEGEVTRETVSAQPAQKHLLELQWDLSLSSEGKAEGFLYMKASGAWISDLLEEGQNGKEGVRKFMGALRFQNVSGVSLRDAEIDYKGSAFTVTLPVDTNLGIVGQDNLLVRWPTVFMPWQEEVLDETESAKIRHPFVFQQKLKLRLPDGYKVLVLPTTGSYEKEGVSLLEDVRIRGKGKVLEGETKLVAAGSSLSGEKLDILKALMTRLMRWKDVTVPLQKKP
;
A
#
# COMPACT_ATOMS: atom_id res chain seq x y z
N MET A 1 -15.83 13.96 -57.58
CA MET A 1 -15.55 12.62 -56.97
C MET A 1 -14.10 12.24 -57.28
N LYS A 2 -13.40 11.59 -56.33
CA LYS A 2 -12.04 10.97 -56.44
C LYS A 2 -10.90 11.99 -56.71
N ARG A 3 -9.87 12.21 -55.85
CA ARG A 3 -8.87 11.31 -55.16
C ARG A 3 -7.99 10.53 -56.17
N LEU A 4 -6.69 10.25 -55.99
CA LEU A 4 -5.70 10.31 -54.87
C LEU A 4 -4.35 10.87 -55.43
N PHE A 5 -3.23 11.18 -54.74
CA PHE A 5 -2.80 11.51 -53.34
C PHE A 5 -1.43 12.28 -53.43
N PRO A 6 -0.89 12.91 -52.35
CA PRO A 6 0.34 13.71 -52.42
C PRO A 6 1.63 13.04 -51.89
N SER A 7 2.76 13.64 -52.25
CA SER A 7 4.10 13.40 -51.71
C SER A 7 4.30 13.86 -50.26
N LYS A 8 5.13 13.14 -49.48
CA LYS A 8 6.36 13.63 -48.79
C LYS A 8 6.78 12.65 -47.68
N LEU A 9 8.04 12.22 -47.72
CA LEU A 9 8.68 11.38 -46.70
C LEU A 9 9.84 12.18 -46.07
N ARG A 10 10.07 11.97 -44.76
CA ARG A 10 11.13 12.57 -43.91
C ARG A 10 10.86 14.03 -43.48
N PRO A 11 10.50 14.22 -42.19
CA PRO A 11 11.52 14.61 -41.21
C PRO A 11 11.76 13.59 -40.08
N CYS A 12 10.91 12.57 -39.93
CA CYS A 12 10.94 11.67 -38.75
C CYS A 12 12.23 10.85 -38.58
N LEU A 13 13.03 10.66 -39.64
CA LEU A 13 14.25 9.83 -39.57
C LEU A 13 15.38 10.51 -38.77
N LEU A 14 15.43 11.84 -38.72
CA LEU A 14 16.48 12.58 -38.00
C LEU A 14 16.19 12.70 -36.50
N VAL A 15 14.90 12.82 -36.12
CA VAL A 15 14.47 12.81 -34.71
C VAL A 15 14.70 11.43 -34.08
N GLY A 16 14.40 10.35 -34.83
CA GLY A 16 14.67 8.98 -34.37
C GLY A 16 16.15 8.73 -34.06
N ILE A 17 17.06 9.16 -34.95
CA ILE A 17 18.51 8.96 -34.76
C ILE A 17 19.07 9.80 -33.60
N MET A 18 18.57 11.02 -33.37
CA MET A 18 18.91 11.81 -32.18
C MET A 18 18.47 11.13 -30.88
N LEU A 19 17.24 10.60 -30.82
CA LEU A 19 16.76 9.85 -29.64
C LEU A 19 17.55 8.55 -29.42
N SER A 20 17.91 7.84 -30.49
CA SER A 20 18.76 6.65 -30.40
C SER A 20 20.17 6.96 -29.91
N ALA A 21 20.74 8.10 -30.30
CA ALA A 21 22.07 8.53 -29.85
C ALA A 21 22.10 8.95 -28.37
N ALA A 22 21.03 9.56 -27.86
CA ALA A 22 20.88 9.87 -26.44
C ALA A 22 20.79 8.60 -25.57
N LEU A 23 20.09 7.57 -26.04
CA LEU A 23 19.98 6.26 -25.37
C LEU A 23 21.26 5.39 -25.45
N LEU A 24 22.26 5.79 -26.23
CA LEU A 24 23.53 5.06 -26.40
C LEU A 24 24.72 5.70 -25.65
N LEU A 25 24.47 6.73 -24.84
CA LEU A 25 25.46 7.38 -23.97
C LEU A 25 25.20 7.10 -22.47
N ALA A 26 24.67 5.93 -22.15
CA ALA A 26 24.74 5.40 -20.79
C ALA A 26 26.23 5.18 -20.42
N PRO A 27 26.77 5.85 -19.39
CA PRO A 27 28.15 5.59 -18.96
C PRO A 27 28.26 4.14 -18.47
N CYS A 28 29.39 3.49 -18.78
CA CYS A 28 29.69 2.19 -18.17
C CYS A 28 29.67 2.33 -16.65
N ALA A 29 28.82 1.54 -15.98
CA ALA A 29 28.46 1.73 -14.58
C ALA A 29 29.66 1.63 -13.62
N GLY A 30 30.28 2.79 -13.34
CA GLY A 30 31.10 3.02 -12.16
C GLY A 30 30.28 2.93 -10.88
N ALA A 31 30.89 3.28 -9.76
CA ALA A 31 30.11 3.64 -8.57
C ALA A 31 29.45 5.00 -8.81
N PHE A 32 28.26 5.23 -8.24
CA PHE A 32 27.55 6.50 -8.27
C PHE A 32 28.49 7.66 -7.90
N ASP A 33 28.65 8.61 -8.82
CA ASP A 33 29.46 9.80 -8.61
C ASP A 33 28.51 10.94 -8.21
N VAL A 34 28.59 11.35 -6.94
CA VAL A 34 27.64 12.31 -6.36
C VAL A 34 27.63 13.64 -7.11
N GLU A 35 28.73 14.07 -7.74
CA GLU A 35 28.75 15.32 -8.50
C GLU A 35 28.17 15.10 -9.91
N GLN A 36 28.63 14.06 -10.62
CA GLN A 36 28.21 13.82 -12.01
C GLN A 36 26.75 13.34 -12.12
N ASP A 37 26.35 12.36 -11.30
CA ASP A 37 25.00 11.80 -11.36
C ASP A 37 23.96 12.78 -10.82
N LEU A 38 24.29 13.60 -9.81
CA LEU A 38 23.37 14.65 -9.34
C LEU A 38 23.19 15.76 -10.37
N GLN A 39 24.24 16.15 -11.10
CA GLN A 39 24.12 17.09 -12.21
C GLN A 39 23.15 16.57 -13.28
N ARG A 40 23.29 15.30 -13.68
CA ARG A 40 22.38 14.66 -14.63
C ARG A 40 20.95 14.65 -14.08
N LEU A 41 20.74 14.12 -12.88
CA LEU A 41 19.42 14.01 -12.25
C LEU A 41 18.69 15.36 -12.19
N LEU A 42 19.36 16.42 -11.72
CA LEU A 42 18.75 17.75 -11.60
C LEU A 42 18.51 18.44 -12.95
N THR A 43 19.14 17.97 -14.02
CA THR A 43 18.90 18.43 -15.41
C THR A 43 17.77 17.66 -16.08
N GLU A 44 17.63 16.36 -15.79
CA GLU A 44 16.65 15.47 -16.44
C GLU A 44 15.33 15.36 -15.67
N ALA A 45 15.34 15.57 -14.35
CA ALA A 45 14.16 15.42 -13.51
C ALA A 45 13.16 16.59 -13.70
N PRO A 46 11.85 16.29 -13.69
CA PRO A 46 10.80 17.31 -13.69
C PRO A 46 10.86 18.22 -12.44
N SER A 47 10.27 19.41 -12.57
CA SER A 47 10.00 20.30 -11.42
C SER A 47 9.19 19.57 -10.34
N SER A 48 9.53 19.79 -9.07
CA SER A 48 8.78 19.30 -7.90
C SER A 48 7.32 19.76 -7.89
N GLU A 49 7.00 20.86 -8.57
CA GLU A 49 5.63 21.35 -8.82
C GLU A 49 4.74 20.30 -9.52
N LEU A 50 5.31 19.41 -10.34
CA LEU A 50 4.52 18.33 -10.97
C LEU A 50 4.09 17.22 -9.99
N PHE A 51 4.54 17.29 -8.73
CA PHE A 51 4.16 16.39 -7.63
C PHE A 51 3.41 17.13 -6.52
N GLU A 52 2.72 18.24 -6.84
CA GLU A 52 1.80 18.96 -5.96
C GLU A 52 0.88 17.99 -5.20
N GLY A 53 0.87 18.09 -3.87
CA GLY A 53 0.16 17.17 -2.97
C GLY A 53 1.05 16.09 -2.32
N SER A 54 2.32 15.96 -2.72
CA SER A 54 3.31 15.13 -2.00
C SER A 54 4.05 15.91 -0.92
N ASN A 55 4.56 15.21 0.09
CA ASN A 55 5.50 15.74 1.08
C ASN A 55 6.92 15.86 0.52
N GLY A 56 7.31 14.95 -0.37
CA GLY A 56 8.62 14.91 -1.02
C GLY A 56 8.65 13.98 -2.24
N LEU A 57 9.82 13.88 -2.85
CA LEU A 57 10.10 13.11 -4.06
C LEU A 57 11.44 12.40 -3.89
N ILE A 58 11.55 11.16 -4.38
CA ILE A 58 12.85 10.49 -4.54
C ILE A 58 13.29 10.70 -5.98
N LEU A 59 14.31 11.53 -6.20
CA LEU A 59 14.86 11.81 -7.53
C LEU A 59 15.56 10.60 -8.13
N LEU A 60 16.34 9.89 -7.31
CA LEU A 60 16.97 8.62 -7.66
C LEU A 60 16.87 7.63 -6.51
N ARG A 61 16.56 6.38 -6.87
CA ARG A 61 16.86 5.20 -6.06
C ARG A 61 17.67 4.21 -6.89
N GLU A 62 18.97 4.12 -6.63
CA GLU A 62 19.84 3.11 -7.23
C GLU A 62 20.18 2.03 -6.20
N ILE A 63 19.99 0.76 -6.55
CA ILE A 63 20.42 -0.38 -5.74
C ILE A 63 21.27 -1.31 -6.58
N LYS A 64 22.55 -1.44 -6.21
CA LYS A 64 23.53 -2.29 -6.89
C LYS A 64 23.93 -3.48 -6.02
N TYR A 65 23.78 -4.68 -6.58
CA TYR A 65 24.13 -5.95 -5.98
C TYR A 65 25.33 -6.56 -6.68
N SER A 66 26.27 -7.11 -5.93
CA SER A 66 27.36 -7.91 -6.51
C SER A 66 27.87 -9.00 -5.59
N LEU A 67 28.46 -10.05 -6.18
CA LEU A 67 29.28 -11.01 -5.45
C LEU A 67 30.76 -10.60 -5.54
N THR A 68 31.44 -10.59 -4.40
CA THR A 68 32.89 -10.35 -4.30
C THR A 68 33.68 -11.65 -4.47
N ALA A 69 34.98 -11.53 -4.75
CA ALA A 69 35.86 -12.68 -4.96
C ALA A 69 36.07 -13.55 -3.70
N ASP A 70 35.80 -13.03 -2.50
CA ASP A 70 35.84 -13.79 -1.24
C ASP A 70 34.52 -14.52 -0.91
N GLY A 71 33.53 -14.45 -1.80
CA GLY A 71 32.22 -15.08 -1.63
C GLY A 71 31.24 -14.29 -0.76
N SER A 72 31.54 -13.02 -0.46
CA SER A 72 30.59 -12.12 0.20
C SER A 72 29.62 -11.50 -0.80
N MET A 73 28.37 -11.30 -0.37
CA MET A 73 27.39 -10.50 -1.12
C MET A 73 27.48 -9.04 -0.66
N GLU A 74 27.47 -8.11 -1.60
CA GLU A 74 27.41 -6.67 -1.34
C GLU A 74 26.15 -6.06 -1.95
N ARG A 75 25.48 -5.19 -1.19
CA ARG A 75 24.37 -4.33 -1.62
C ARG A 75 24.77 -2.88 -1.37
N THR A 76 24.83 -2.08 -2.42
CA THR A 76 25.04 -0.63 -2.33
C THR A 76 23.73 0.06 -2.70
N THR A 77 23.29 1.03 -1.91
CA THR A 77 22.05 1.79 -2.13
C THR A 77 22.37 3.28 -2.12
N PHE A 78 21.91 3.99 -3.14
CA PHE A 78 21.93 5.46 -3.20
C PHE A 78 20.51 6.00 -3.36
N LEU A 79 20.19 6.98 -2.54
CA LEU A 79 18.90 7.67 -2.49
C LEU A 79 19.15 9.17 -2.59
N VAL A 80 18.43 9.83 -3.49
CA VAL A 80 18.42 11.29 -3.61
C VAL A 80 16.99 11.77 -3.35
N PHE A 81 16.79 12.56 -2.30
CA PHE A 81 15.50 13.10 -1.88
C PHE A 81 15.40 14.59 -2.20
N GLU A 82 14.23 15.01 -2.67
CA GLU A 82 13.81 16.41 -2.82
C GLU A 82 12.58 16.67 -1.93
N GLU A 83 12.54 17.84 -1.29
CA GLU A 83 11.38 18.29 -0.53
C GLU A 83 10.39 19.01 -1.44
N VAL A 84 9.12 18.62 -1.39
CA VAL A 84 8.03 19.26 -2.16
C VAL A 84 7.22 20.19 -1.27
N SER A 85 6.98 19.79 -0.01
CA SER A 85 6.31 20.63 0.99
C SER A 85 6.93 20.49 2.37
N ARG A 86 6.85 19.31 2.99
CA ARG A 86 7.52 18.97 4.26
C ARG A 86 7.90 17.49 4.28
N LEU A 87 9.12 17.14 3.86
CA LEU A 87 9.57 15.75 3.78
C LEU A 87 9.63 15.09 5.17
N VAL A 88 10.07 15.85 6.17
CA VAL A 88 10.22 15.41 7.58
C VAL A 88 8.91 14.90 8.21
N ASP A 89 7.75 15.33 7.73
CA ASP A 89 6.45 14.91 8.28
C ASP A 89 6.07 13.46 7.92
N VAL A 90 6.67 12.91 6.85
CA VAL A 90 6.45 11.52 6.40
C VAL A 90 7.71 10.65 6.50
N LEU A 91 8.88 11.27 6.54
CA LEU A 91 10.18 10.60 6.70
C LEU A 91 11.05 11.43 7.65
N PRO A 92 10.87 11.33 8.98
CA PRO A 92 11.63 12.12 9.96
C PRO A 92 13.07 11.59 10.16
N GLU A 93 13.28 10.29 9.97
CA GLU A 93 14.59 9.64 10.00
C GLU A 93 14.62 8.46 9.03
N VAL A 94 15.81 8.14 8.52
CA VAL A 94 16.09 6.94 7.74
C VAL A 94 16.91 5.98 8.59
N GLU A 95 16.29 4.86 8.99
CA GLU A 95 16.97 3.79 9.73
C GLU A 95 17.50 2.71 8.78
N ILE A 96 18.79 2.39 8.91
CA ILE A 96 19.46 1.35 8.13
C ILE A 96 20.04 0.31 9.10
N ALA A 97 19.51 -0.91 9.06
CA ALA A 97 20.03 -2.00 9.88
C ALA A 97 21.24 -2.67 9.21
N PRO A 98 22.30 -3.03 9.97
CA PRO A 98 23.35 -3.88 9.43
C PRO A 98 22.83 -5.30 9.16
N PRO A 99 23.36 -5.96 8.10
CA PRO A 99 22.98 -7.32 7.73
C PRO A 99 23.38 -8.34 8.80
N GLU A 100 22.66 -9.46 8.86
CA GLU A 100 23.01 -10.57 9.76
C GLU A 100 24.46 -11.04 9.55
N GLY A 101 25.23 -11.09 10.64
CA GLY A 101 26.64 -11.49 10.65
C GLY A 101 27.60 -10.55 9.90
N GLY A 102 27.09 -9.48 9.29
CA GLY A 102 27.81 -8.64 8.33
C GLY A 102 28.10 -7.23 8.81
N LYS A 103 28.19 -6.30 7.86
CA LYS A 103 28.59 -4.90 8.11
C LYS A 103 27.72 -3.93 7.32
N LEU A 104 27.59 -2.72 7.87
CA LEU A 104 27.02 -1.54 7.23
C LEU A 104 28.09 -0.43 7.21
N GLU A 105 28.20 0.24 6.07
CA GLU A 105 29.08 1.38 5.83
C GLU A 105 28.25 2.51 5.21
N ILE A 106 28.33 3.72 5.77
CA ILE A 106 27.71 4.91 5.16
C ILE A 106 28.72 5.51 4.19
N LEU A 107 28.34 5.61 2.92
CA LEU A 107 29.17 6.14 1.83
C LEU A 107 28.98 7.65 1.68
N GLU A 108 27.73 8.13 1.81
CA GLU A 108 27.37 9.54 1.74
C GLU A 108 26.14 9.80 2.64
N ALA A 109 26.11 10.95 3.30
CA ALA A 109 24.95 11.40 4.08
C ALA A 109 25.04 12.93 4.20
N ALA A 110 24.44 13.66 3.26
CA ALA A 110 24.52 15.11 3.25
C ALA A 110 23.41 15.76 2.41
N VAL A 111 23.19 17.06 2.64
CA VAL A 111 22.42 17.94 1.76
C VAL A 111 23.38 18.61 0.77
N PHE A 112 22.94 18.70 -0.49
CA PHE A 112 23.65 19.30 -1.61
C PHE A 112 22.82 20.41 -2.24
N GLY A 113 23.45 21.55 -2.53
CA GLY A 113 22.74 22.69 -3.09
C GLY A 113 22.34 22.47 -4.54
N ARG A 114 21.05 22.61 -4.87
CA ARG A 114 20.48 22.26 -6.20
C ARG A 114 21.27 22.88 -7.36
N ASP A 115 21.51 24.18 -7.30
CA ASP A 115 22.18 24.92 -8.38
C ASP A 115 23.71 24.86 -8.31
N THR A 116 24.28 24.49 -7.17
CA THR A 116 25.73 24.55 -6.93
C THR A 116 26.41 23.18 -6.96
N LEU A 117 25.64 22.11 -6.79
CA LEU A 117 26.08 20.72 -6.59
C LEU A 117 27.08 20.53 -5.43
N ARG A 118 27.26 21.55 -4.59
CA ARG A 118 28.17 21.49 -3.43
C ARG A 118 27.43 21.01 -2.21
N ARG A 119 28.12 20.23 -1.38
CA ARG A 119 27.66 19.84 -0.05
C ARG A 119 27.40 21.08 0.81
N THR A 120 26.16 21.30 1.21
CA THR A 120 25.74 22.44 2.05
C THR A 120 25.66 22.06 3.53
N LEU A 121 25.25 20.83 3.86
CA LEU A 121 25.12 20.33 5.22
C LEU A 121 25.51 18.85 5.30
N PRO A 122 26.57 18.44 6.02
CA PRO A 122 26.78 17.04 6.35
C PRO A 122 25.72 16.55 7.35
N LEU A 123 25.14 15.38 7.11
CA LEU A 123 24.23 14.72 8.04
C LEU A 123 25.04 13.68 8.82
N LEU A 124 25.04 13.80 10.15
CA LEU A 124 25.80 12.90 11.02
C LEU A 124 24.96 11.65 11.32
N PRO A 125 25.39 10.44 10.90
CA PRO A 125 24.66 9.22 11.20
C PRO A 125 24.77 8.88 12.70
N GLU A 126 23.63 8.74 13.36
CA GLU A 126 23.57 8.33 14.77
C GLU A 126 23.60 6.80 14.85
N SER A 127 24.61 6.26 15.52
CA SER A 127 24.63 4.85 15.94
C SER A 127 24.39 4.78 17.44
N ALA A 128 23.57 3.82 17.89
CA ALA A 128 23.45 3.55 19.31
C ALA A 128 24.79 2.98 19.82
N PHE A 129 25.49 3.76 20.64
CA PHE A 129 26.89 3.50 21.01
C PHE A 129 27.17 2.05 21.46
N GLY A 130 28.16 1.42 20.83
CA GLY A 130 28.96 0.36 21.47
C GLY A 130 28.82 -1.06 20.93
N VAL A 131 27.92 -1.36 19.99
CA VAL A 131 27.74 -2.73 19.45
C VAL A 131 27.80 -2.74 17.92
N ARG A 132 28.53 -3.70 17.33
CA ARG A 132 28.69 -3.85 15.86
C ARG A 132 27.40 -4.17 15.10
N SER A 133 26.31 -4.40 15.81
CA SER A 133 25.01 -4.83 15.32
C SER A 133 23.89 -3.89 15.80
N THR A 134 24.09 -2.57 15.69
CA THR A 134 23.04 -1.57 15.91
C THR A 134 22.62 -0.91 14.60
N PRO A 135 21.33 -0.58 14.39
CA PRO A 135 20.91 0.27 13.28
C PRO A 135 21.62 1.62 13.32
N VAL A 136 21.85 2.19 12.13
CA VAL A 136 22.30 3.57 11.94
C VAL A 136 21.08 4.39 11.54
N SER A 137 20.81 5.47 12.26
CA SER A 137 19.78 6.45 11.88
C SER A 137 20.41 7.68 11.24
N VAL A 138 19.84 8.15 10.14
CA VAL A 138 20.12 9.45 9.54
C VAL A 138 18.87 10.31 9.65
N ARG A 139 18.90 11.34 10.51
CA ARG A 139 17.77 12.26 10.69
C ARG A 139 17.60 13.13 9.45
N VAL A 140 16.36 13.28 9.02
CA VAL A 140 16.01 14.19 7.91
C VAL A 140 15.88 15.61 8.47
N PRO A 141 16.50 16.62 7.85
CA PRO A 141 16.33 18.02 8.25
C PRO A 141 14.87 18.47 8.26
N SER A 142 14.53 19.45 9.10
CA SER A 142 13.16 19.98 9.21
C SER A 142 12.66 20.70 7.95
N SER A 143 13.58 21.13 7.09
CA SER A 143 13.39 21.50 5.70
C SER A 143 14.71 21.33 4.95
N LEU A 144 14.66 21.15 3.63
CA LEU A 144 15.83 21.16 2.75
C LEU A 144 16.08 22.53 2.10
N ASP A 145 15.23 23.54 2.30
CA ASP A 145 15.38 24.90 1.71
C ASP A 145 15.60 24.89 0.18
N GLY A 146 14.88 24.04 -0.56
CA GLY A 146 15.02 23.86 -2.02
C GLY A 146 16.26 23.06 -2.48
N ASN A 147 17.04 22.55 -1.54
CA ASN A 147 18.19 21.69 -1.77
C ASN A 147 17.77 20.20 -1.78
N VAL A 148 18.73 19.30 -2.04
CA VAL A 148 18.48 17.85 -2.13
C VAL A 148 19.32 17.07 -1.13
N MET A 149 18.74 16.06 -0.49
CA MET A 149 19.42 15.18 0.46
C MET A 149 19.88 13.91 -0.25
N VAL A 150 21.18 13.61 -0.16
CA VAL A 150 21.80 12.39 -0.69
C VAL A 150 22.17 11.47 0.46
N LEU A 151 21.76 10.21 0.35
CA LEU A 151 22.07 9.14 1.29
C LEU A 151 22.58 7.91 0.52
N GLY A 152 23.85 7.57 0.72
CA GLY A 152 24.52 6.42 0.13
C GLY A 152 25.02 5.47 1.21
N PHE A 153 24.77 4.17 1.08
CA PHE A 153 25.25 3.17 2.03
C PHE A 153 25.51 1.81 1.38
N LYS A 154 26.35 1.02 2.04
CA LYS A 154 26.78 -0.30 1.61
C LYS A 154 26.59 -1.32 2.73
N GLN A 155 25.96 -2.44 2.41
CA GLN A 155 25.79 -3.60 3.28
C GLN A 155 26.55 -4.79 2.70
N THR A 156 27.30 -5.50 3.54
CA THR A 156 28.09 -6.69 3.16
C THR A 156 27.69 -7.88 4.01
N TRP A 157 27.23 -8.96 3.38
CA TRP A 157 26.96 -10.27 3.99
C TRP A 157 28.17 -11.19 3.74
N PRO A 158 29.04 -11.44 4.75
CA PRO A 158 30.24 -12.25 4.57
C PRO A 158 29.89 -13.72 4.33
N GLY A 159 30.60 -14.38 3.41
CA GLY A 159 30.41 -15.80 3.11
C GLY A 159 29.08 -16.19 2.47
N ARG A 160 28.22 -15.21 2.14
CA ARG A 160 26.96 -15.42 1.43
C ARG A 160 27.24 -15.57 -0.07
N VAL A 161 27.63 -16.78 -0.49
CA VAL A 161 27.83 -17.15 -1.91
C VAL A 161 26.49 -17.29 -2.63
N ASN A 162 25.71 -16.21 -2.64
CA ASN A 162 24.44 -16.05 -3.34
C ASN A 162 24.12 -14.56 -3.43
N VAL A 163 23.69 -14.09 -4.61
CA VAL A 163 23.13 -12.75 -4.79
C VAL A 163 21.62 -12.90 -4.86
N GLU A 164 20.93 -12.46 -3.81
CA GLU A 164 19.48 -12.64 -3.65
C GLU A 164 18.85 -11.47 -2.91
N ASP A 165 17.72 -10.95 -3.40
CA ASP A 165 16.92 -9.96 -2.68
C ASP A 165 15.50 -9.86 -3.26
N ARG A 166 14.63 -9.21 -2.49
CA ARG A 166 13.33 -8.72 -2.93
C ARG A 166 13.36 -7.20 -2.85
N VAL A 167 13.01 -6.53 -3.95
CA VAL A 167 12.95 -5.07 -4.03
C VAL A 167 11.52 -4.67 -4.35
N ALA A 168 10.81 -4.06 -3.39
CA ALA A 168 9.59 -3.34 -3.72
C ALA A 168 9.96 -2.14 -4.61
N VAL A 169 9.29 -2.00 -5.75
CA VAL A 169 9.54 -0.92 -6.71
C VAL A 169 8.83 0.33 -6.21
N SER A 170 7.52 0.27 -5.97
CA SER A 170 6.74 1.37 -5.39
C SER A 170 7.07 1.62 -3.90
N LEU A 171 7.32 2.88 -3.55
CA LEU A 171 7.55 3.36 -2.18
C LEU A 171 6.45 4.31 -1.72
N SER A 172 6.42 4.70 -0.44
CA SER A 172 5.46 5.69 0.08
C SER A 172 5.58 7.07 -0.56
N LEU A 173 6.76 7.40 -1.11
CA LEU A 173 7.01 8.62 -1.89
C LEU A 173 6.99 8.31 -3.40
N PRO A 174 6.59 9.26 -4.25
CA PRO A 174 6.85 9.17 -5.69
C PRO A 174 8.36 9.06 -5.95
N GLN A 175 8.75 8.40 -7.05
CA GLN A 175 10.14 8.31 -7.48
C GLN A 175 10.27 8.75 -8.95
N TRP A 176 11.22 9.63 -9.25
CA TRP A 176 11.52 10.02 -10.62
C TRP A 176 12.29 8.93 -11.36
N GLU A 177 13.42 8.47 -10.82
CA GLU A 177 14.23 7.41 -11.43
C GLU A 177 14.53 6.30 -10.41
N GLN A 178 14.41 5.05 -10.83
CA GLN A 178 14.82 3.89 -10.06
C GLN A 178 15.64 2.94 -10.93
N ARG A 179 16.76 2.44 -10.39
CA ARG A 179 17.65 1.46 -11.02
C ARG A 179 17.94 0.32 -10.06
N ILE A 180 17.75 -0.92 -10.51
CA ILE A 180 18.12 -2.13 -9.77
C ILE A 180 19.13 -2.89 -10.63
N ILE A 181 20.38 -2.97 -10.18
CA ILE A 181 21.50 -3.54 -10.92
C ILE A 181 22.01 -4.77 -10.17
N VAL A 182 22.02 -5.92 -10.83
CA VAL A 182 22.56 -7.17 -10.26
C VAL A 182 23.72 -7.68 -11.11
N GLU A 183 24.90 -7.80 -10.50
CA GLU A 183 26.11 -8.36 -11.11
C GLU A 183 26.43 -9.74 -10.50
N VAL A 184 26.38 -10.79 -11.31
CA VAL A 184 26.76 -12.16 -10.92
C VAL A 184 28.02 -12.62 -11.68
N PRO A 185 28.83 -13.55 -11.14
CA PRO A 185 29.96 -14.11 -11.88
C PRO A 185 29.49 -14.76 -13.18
N LYS A 186 30.24 -14.57 -14.26
CA LYS A 186 29.87 -15.02 -15.60
C LYS A 186 29.52 -16.51 -15.65
N GLY A 187 28.37 -16.84 -16.23
CA GLY A 187 27.89 -18.22 -16.37
C GLY A 187 27.36 -18.85 -15.07
N SER A 188 27.14 -18.05 -14.02
CA SER A 188 26.33 -18.49 -12.87
C SER A 188 24.86 -18.58 -13.27
N ASP A 189 24.12 -19.53 -12.71
CA ASP A 189 22.67 -19.51 -12.79
C ASP A 189 22.12 -18.30 -12.01
N PHE A 190 21.14 -17.61 -12.61
CA PHE A 190 20.48 -16.46 -11.99
C PHE A 190 18.98 -16.51 -12.32
N TYR A 191 18.17 -16.54 -11.26
CA TYR A 191 16.73 -16.70 -11.32
C TYR A 191 16.09 -15.44 -10.79
N TRP A 192 15.17 -14.88 -11.57
CA TRP A 192 14.41 -13.71 -11.19
C TRP A 192 12.95 -13.88 -11.59
N LYS A 193 12.08 -13.16 -10.88
CA LYS A 193 10.67 -12.97 -11.19
C LYS A 193 10.35 -11.50 -10.96
N THR A 194 9.68 -10.89 -11.93
CA THR A 194 9.08 -9.58 -11.79
C THR A 194 7.56 -9.72 -11.73
N GLU A 195 6.96 -8.76 -11.05
CA GLU A 195 5.52 -8.58 -10.98
C GLU A 195 5.28 -7.08 -11.18
N GLY A 196 4.31 -6.71 -12.03
CA GLY A 196 4.08 -5.31 -12.42
C GLY A 196 5.27 -4.61 -13.11
N MET A 197 6.28 -5.35 -13.57
CA MET A 197 7.51 -4.82 -14.20
C MET A 197 8.00 -5.70 -15.35
N ASP A 198 8.59 -5.05 -16.35
CA ASP A 198 9.27 -5.70 -17.47
C ASP A 198 10.51 -6.51 -17.04
N PRO A 199 10.94 -7.51 -17.83
CA PRO A 199 12.22 -8.21 -17.67
C PRO A 199 13.45 -7.27 -17.62
N PRO A 200 14.56 -7.69 -16.97
CA PRO A 200 15.79 -6.91 -16.96
C PRO A 200 16.44 -6.84 -18.34
N VAL A 201 17.11 -5.73 -18.61
CA VAL A 201 18.14 -5.66 -19.66
C VAL A 201 19.32 -6.52 -19.20
N MET A 202 19.78 -7.44 -20.06
CA MET A 202 20.86 -8.37 -19.76
C MET A 202 22.12 -8.03 -20.57
N GLU A 203 23.21 -7.72 -19.87
CA GLU A 203 24.52 -7.45 -20.46
C GLU A 203 25.52 -8.55 -20.07
N ARG A 204 25.97 -9.32 -21.06
CA ARG A 204 26.95 -10.41 -20.83
C ARG A 204 28.37 -9.89 -20.95
N GLY A 205 29.05 -9.74 -19.82
CA GLY A 205 30.42 -9.23 -19.76
C GLY A 205 31.48 -10.31 -19.94
N ASN A 206 32.75 -9.91 -19.73
CA ASN A 206 33.88 -10.84 -19.76
C ASN A 206 34.04 -11.62 -18.45
N LEU A 207 33.76 -11.00 -17.30
CA LEU A 207 33.92 -11.58 -15.96
C LEU A 207 32.61 -11.71 -15.17
N LYS A 208 31.64 -10.85 -15.47
CA LYS A 208 30.34 -10.75 -14.80
C LYS A 208 29.23 -10.66 -15.85
N ASP A 209 28.08 -11.23 -15.55
CA ASP A 209 26.83 -10.98 -16.25
C ASP A 209 26.01 -9.97 -15.42
N LYS A 210 25.46 -8.94 -16.08
CA LYS A 210 24.72 -7.84 -15.45
C LYS A 210 23.25 -7.88 -15.87
N TYR A 211 22.37 -7.66 -14.89
CA TYR A 211 20.93 -7.59 -15.04
C TYR A 211 20.48 -6.24 -14.51
N GLU A 212 19.79 -5.44 -15.32
CA GLU A 212 19.35 -4.10 -14.94
C GLU A 212 17.86 -3.90 -15.18
N TRP A 213 17.15 -3.47 -14.14
CA TRP A 213 15.78 -2.97 -14.22
C TRP A 213 15.78 -1.47 -13.98
N THR A 214 15.13 -0.72 -14.87
CA THR A 214 15.05 0.74 -14.80
C THR A 214 13.61 1.18 -14.95
N SER A 215 13.16 2.01 -14.01
CA SER A 215 11.80 2.57 -13.96
C SER A 215 11.88 4.09 -13.84
N ILE A 216 11.02 4.79 -14.57
CA ILE A 216 10.91 6.25 -14.53
C ILE A 216 9.47 6.64 -14.17
N ASN A 217 9.30 7.68 -13.34
CA ASN A 217 8.02 8.19 -12.85
C ASN A 217 7.17 7.12 -12.12
N VAL A 218 7.79 6.45 -11.15
CA VAL A 218 7.11 5.46 -10.30
C VAL A 218 6.19 6.18 -9.33
N ARG A 219 4.89 5.86 -9.40
CA ARG A 219 3.86 6.40 -8.51
C ARG A 219 4.09 5.94 -7.06
N PRO A 220 3.67 6.74 -6.05
CA PRO A 220 3.70 6.28 -4.68
C PRO A 220 2.75 5.09 -4.49
N LYS A 221 3.16 4.16 -3.63
CA LYS A 221 2.42 2.98 -3.20
C LYS A 221 1.04 3.36 -2.66
N ARG A 222 -0.02 2.74 -3.20
CA ARG A 222 -1.41 2.96 -2.78
C ARG A 222 -1.79 1.96 -1.69
N TRP A 223 -1.57 2.36 -0.44
CA TRP A 223 -1.94 1.56 0.74
C TRP A 223 -3.45 1.30 0.84
N ASN A 224 -4.28 2.27 0.40
CA ASN A 224 -5.73 2.26 0.53
C ASN A 224 -6.40 2.02 -0.83
N SER A 225 -6.47 0.75 -1.26
CA SER A 225 -7.05 0.34 -2.55
C SER A 225 -7.94 -0.89 -2.38
N ILE A 226 -9.06 -0.91 -3.10
CA ILE A 226 -9.94 -2.09 -3.18
C ILE A 226 -9.40 -3.17 -4.14
N PHE A 227 -8.38 -2.86 -4.93
CA PHE A 227 -7.77 -3.76 -5.88
C PHE A 227 -6.58 -4.51 -5.27
N VAL A 228 -6.41 -5.76 -5.69
CA VAL A 228 -5.15 -6.49 -5.61
C VAL A 228 -4.24 -5.87 -6.66
N HIS A 229 -3.73 -4.68 -6.36
CA HIS A 229 -2.50 -4.21 -6.98
C HIS A 229 -1.41 -5.16 -6.52
N ASN A 230 -0.89 -5.95 -7.45
CA ASN A 230 0.40 -6.58 -7.24
C ASN A 230 1.43 -5.44 -7.28
N GLU A 231 1.75 -4.91 -6.10
CA GLU A 231 2.77 -3.87 -5.91
C GLU A 231 4.02 -4.26 -6.70
N PRO A 232 4.47 -3.46 -7.68
CA PRO A 232 5.53 -3.91 -8.57
C PRO A 232 6.77 -4.26 -7.76
N VAL A 233 7.30 -5.46 -7.99
CA VAL A 233 8.32 -6.07 -7.15
C VAL A 233 9.20 -6.99 -7.97
N ILE A 234 10.48 -6.98 -7.62
CA ILE A 234 11.51 -7.83 -8.22
C ILE A 234 12.00 -8.78 -7.14
N ALA A 235 11.94 -10.09 -7.39
CA ALA A 235 12.55 -11.10 -6.53
C ALA A 235 13.60 -11.87 -7.32
N PHE A 236 14.81 -12.03 -6.78
CA PHE A 236 15.90 -12.73 -7.47
C PHE A 236 16.79 -13.56 -6.53
N SER A 237 17.51 -14.54 -7.10
CA SER A 237 18.50 -15.38 -6.41
C SER A 237 19.37 -16.12 -7.44
N MET A 238 20.62 -16.48 -7.07
CA MET A 238 21.42 -17.45 -7.84
C MET A 238 21.00 -18.91 -7.57
N ARG A 239 19.99 -19.12 -6.71
CA ARG A 239 19.42 -20.44 -6.40
C ARG A 239 18.04 -20.59 -7.03
N GLU A 240 17.72 -21.78 -7.52
CA GLU A 240 16.37 -22.13 -7.99
C GLU A 240 15.54 -22.81 -6.88
N GLY A 241 14.22 -22.64 -6.92
CA GLY A 241 13.27 -23.65 -6.45
C GLY A 241 12.36 -23.23 -5.29
N LEU A 242 11.05 -23.37 -5.49
CA LEU A 242 10.00 -23.04 -4.53
C LEU A 242 10.17 -23.75 -3.17
N LYS A 243 10.54 -25.04 -3.18
CA LYS A 243 10.79 -25.82 -1.95
C LYS A 243 11.97 -25.26 -1.15
N ARG A 244 13.09 -24.97 -1.82
CA ARG A 244 14.27 -24.34 -1.19
C ARG A 244 13.96 -22.96 -0.61
N SER A 245 13.12 -22.18 -1.32
CA SER A 245 12.63 -20.90 -0.83
C SER A 245 11.80 -21.04 0.45
N LEU A 246 10.91 -22.04 0.52
CA LEU A 246 10.15 -22.35 1.73
C LEU A 246 11.08 -22.79 2.87
N GLU A 247 12.00 -23.73 2.61
CA GLU A 247 13.00 -24.21 3.58
C GLU A 247 13.77 -23.04 4.22
N ALA A 248 14.27 -22.10 3.40
CA ALA A 248 14.92 -20.88 3.89
C ALA A 248 13.99 -19.99 4.74
N GLY A 249 12.69 -19.96 4.45
CA GLY A 249 11.67 -19.29 5.25
C GLY A 249 11.48 -19.92 6.63
N TYR A 250 11.38 -21.25 6.71
CA TYR A 250 11.28 -21.97 7.99
C TYR A 250 12.57 -21.85 8.80
N GLU A 251 13.75 -21.98 8.18
CA GLU A 251 15.05 -21.81 8.82
C GLU A 251 15.18 -20.41 9.45
N TYR A 252 14.78 -19.36 8.73
CA TYR A 252 14.84 -17.99 9.24
C TYR A 252 13.83 -17.72 10.38
N ILE A 253 12.60 -18.23 10.28
CA ILE A 253 11.62 -18.12 11.38
C ILE A 253 12.09 -18.88 12.63
N GLN A 254 12.67 -20.07 12.46
CA GLN A 254 13.25 -20.86 13.55
C GLN A 254 14.40 -20.10 14.23
N TYR A 255 15.33 -19.54 13.44
CA TYR A 255 16.43 -18.71 13.91
C TYR A 255 15.96 -17.49 14.73
N LEU A 256 14.98 -16.74 14.22
CA LEU A 256 14.40 -15.60 14.93
C LEU A 256 13.74 -16.02 16.25
N ALA A 257 12.99 -17.13 16.25
CA ALA A 257 12.35 -17.65 17.45
C ALA A 257 13.39 -18.02 18.53
N ASP A 258 14.49 -18.69 18.15
CA ASP A 258 15.52 -19.14 19.09
C ASP A 258 16.28 -17.99 19.76
N ILE A 259 16.46 -16.85 19.08
CA ILE A 259 17.12 -15.67 19.63
C ILE A 259 16.16 -14.78 20.44
N LEU A 260 14.91 -14.64 20.00
CA LEU A 260 13.97 -13.70 20.59
C LEU A 260 13.15 -14.29 21.75
N GLU A 261 12.78 -15.58 21.69
CA GLU A 261 11.99 -16.21 22.74
C GLU A 261 12.61 -16.05 24.14
N PRO A 262 13.91 -16.33 24.37
CA PRO A 262 14.49 -16.24 25.71
C PRO A 262 14.45 -14.83 26.30
N VAL A 263 14.59 -13.80 25.45
CA VAL A 263 14.49 -12.39 25.84
C VAL A 263 13.03 -12.05 26.17
N TYR A 264 12.10 -12.37 25.26
CA TYR A 264 10.69 -12.07 25.40
C TYR A 264 10.06 -12.74 26.64
N VAL A 265 10.40 -14.01 26.92
CA VAL A 265 9.92 -14.76 28.09
C VAL A 265 10.43 -14.18 29.42
N LYS A 266 11.65 -13.65 29.42
CA LYS A 266 12.25 -13.03 30.61
C LYS A 266 11.57 -11.70 30.97
N GLU A 267 11.17 -10.94 29.97
CA GLU A 267 10.56 -9.62 30.13
C GLU A 267 9.03 -9.68 30.32
N ASN A 268 8.36 -10.68 29.74
CA ASN A 268 6.90 -10.74 29.67
C ASN A 268 6.35 -12.01 30.34
N LYS A 269 5.28 -11.88 31.14
CA LYS A 269 4.62 -13.05 31.74
C LYS A 269 3.82 -13.82 30.69
N ILE A 270 4.32 -15.00 30.31
CA ILE A 270 3.70 -15.86 29.28
C ILE A 270 2.67 -16.84 29.90
N ASN A 271 2.85 -17.24 31.16
CA ASN A 271 1.96 -18.18 31.84
C ASN A 271 0.65 -17.52 32.29
N GLY A 272 -0.49 -18.13 31.95
CA GLY A 272 -1.82 -17.72 32.41
C GLY A 272 -2.77 -18.91 32.51
N ALA A 273 -3.70 -18.87 33.48
CA ALA A 273 -4.63 -19.98 33.73
C ALA A 273 -5.59 -20.26 32.56
N ASN A 274 -6.01 -19.21 31.84
CA ASN A 274 -6.79 -19.35 30.61
C ASN A 274 -5.86 -19.21 29.39
N LYS A 275 -5.41 -20.35 28.87
CA LYS A 275 -4.52 -20.47 27.69
C LYS A 275 -5.11 -19.85 26.41
N THR A 276 -6.41 -19.99 26.21
CA THR A 276 -7.12 -19.41 25.06
C THR A 276 -7.12 -17.88 25.15
N LYS A 277 -7.46 -17.31 26.31
CA LYS A 277 -7.40 -15.86 26.49
C LYS A 277 -5.97 -15.32 26.33
N ARG A 278 -4.98 -15.94 27.01
CA ARG A 278 -3.58 -15.44 26.95
C ARG A 278 -2.99 -15.50 25.54
N GLY A 279 -3.37 -16.49 24.71
CA GLY A 279 -2.94 -16.53 23.31
C GLY A 279 -3.50 -15.39 22.46
N PHE A 280 -4.79 -15.05 22.59
CA PHE A 280 -5.36 -13.86 21.95
C PHE A 280 -4.76 -12.55 22.47
N ASP A 281 -4.49 -12.47 23.78
CA ASP A 281 -3.79 -11.33 24.40
C ASP A 281 -2.35 -11.21 23.82
N LEU A 282 -1.63 -12.33 23.64
CA LEU A 282 -0.27 -12.35 23.06
C LEU A 282 -0.26 -11.93 21.59
N LEU A 283 -1.19 -12.42 20.76
CA LEU A 283 -1.31 -11.99 19.37
C LEU A 283 -1.56 -10.48 19.28
N SER A 284 -2.42 -9.95 20.15
CA SER A 284 -2.69 -8.50 20.23
C SER A 284 -1.46 -7.71 20.67
N GLU A 285 -0.71 -8.22 21.65
CA GLU A 285 0.52 -7.61 22.20
C GLU A 285 1.63 -7.54 21.15
N LEU A 286 1.88 -8.65 20.44
CA LEU A 286 2.86 -8.72 19.35
C LEU A 286 2.44 -7.83 18.18
N ASN A 287 1.16 -7.83 17.79
CA ASN A 287 0.66 -6.98 16.71
C ASN A 287 0.76 -5.48 17.02
N ALA A 288 0.57 -5.07 18.28
CA ALA A 288 0.76 -3.69 18.72
C ALA A 288 2.24 -3.27 18.78
N LYS A 289 3.17 -4.22 18.91
CA LYS A 289 4.63 -4.01 18.78
C LYS A 289 5.11 -4.10 17.32
N THR A 290 4.29 -4.60 16.39
CA THR A 290 4.70 -4.78 14.99
C THR A 290 4.88 -3.43 14.28
N PHE A 291 6.04 -3.22 13.64
CA PHE A 291 6.29 -2.10 12.74
C PHE A 291 6.61 -2.58 11.31
N HIS A 292 6.41 -1.68 10.36
CA HIS A 292 6.77 -1.85 8.96
C HIS A 292 7.89 -0.85 8.63
N PRO A 293 9.15 -1.29 8.43
CA PRO A 293 10.19 -0.39 7.96
C PRO A 293 9.85 0.09 6.54
N LEU A 294 10.26 1.32 6.19
CA LEU A 294 10.27 1.72 4.78
C LEU A 294 11.29 0.85 4.03
N ASP A 295 10.84 0.15 2.99
CA ASP A 295 11.69 -0.71 2.16
C ASP A 295 12.56 0.11 1.18
N LEU A 296 13.51 0.89 1.71
CA LEU A 296 14.36 1.76 0.90
C LEU A 296 15.43 0.98 0.13
N SER A 297 15.84 -0.21 0.60
CA SER A 297 16.99 -0.96 0.07
C SER A 297 16.76 -2.44 -0.26
N GLY A 298 15.55 -2.98 -0.11
CA GLY A 298 15.25 -4.41 -0.33
C GLY A 298 15.21 -5.23 0.96
N THR A 299 14.48 -6.34 0.95
CA THR A 299 13.96 -7.01 2.16
C THR A 299 14.81 -8.13 2.75
N LEU A 300 16.11 -8.20 2.45
CA LEU A 300 17.01 -9.12 3.15
C LEU A 300 17.00 -8.91 4.69
N PRO A 301 17.07 -10.00 5.49
CA PRO A 301 17.15 -9.96 6.95
C PRO A 301 18.18 -8.99 7.55
N ALA A 302 17.70 -8.18 8.51
CA ALA A 302 18.53 -7.54 9.52
C ALA A 302 18.97 -8.57 10.57
N GLY A 303 20.15 -8.38 11.17
CA GLY A 303 20.62 -9.28 12.24
C GLY A 303 19.80 -9.14 13.53
N ALA A 304 19.42 -10.25 14.17
CA ALA A 304 18.51 -10.25 15.32
C ALA A 304 18.98 -9.45 16.56
N ASP A 305 20.28 -9.14 16.67
CA ASP A 305 20.79 -8.24 17.72
C ASP A 305 20.44 -6.75 17.48
N THR A 306 20.17 -6.34 16.24
CA THR A 306 19.82 -4.96 15.88
C THR A 306 18.45 -4.53 16.39
N LEU A 307 17.57 -5.51 16.64
CA LEU A 307 16.12 -5.29 16.86
C LEU A 307 15.75 -5.26 18.35
N LYS A 308 16.68 -5.62 19.23
CA LYS A 308 16.50 -5.64 20.71
C LYS A 308 16.40 -4.24 21.35
N GLY A 309 16.63 -3.16 20.60
CA GLY A 309 16.83 -1.81 21.15
C GLY A 309 15.58 -0.94 21.34
N LYS A 310 14.47 -1.21 20.64
CA LYS A 310 13.31 -0.27 20.57
C LYS A 310 11.97 -0.82 21.08
N GLY A 311 11.89 -2.11 21.43
CA GLY A 311 10.64 -2.75 21.87
C GLY A 311 9.57 -2.94 20.77
N LEU A 312 9.88 -2.51 19.55
CA LEU A 312 9.13 -2.78 18.33
C LEU A 312 9.72 -4.02 17.63
N LEU A 313 8.87 -4.76 16.93
CA LEU A 313 9.18 -6.02 16.24
C LEU A 313 8.79 -5.92 14.76
N THR A 314 9.56 -6.53 13.86
CA THR A 314 9.10 -6.70 12.47
C THR A 314 7.99 -7.76 12.37
N GLN A 315 7.28 -7.80 11.23
CA GLN A 315 6.30 -8.87 10.95
C GLN A 315 6.89 -10.28 11.13
N TRP A 316 8.15 -10.48 10.73
CA TRP A 316 8.84 -11.76 10.78
C TRP A 316 9.12 -12.21 12.21
N GLU A 317 9.57 -11.29 13.06
CA GLU A 317 9.85 -11.54 14.47
C GLU A 317 8.58 -11.80 15.27
N SER A 318 7.53 -11.00 15.03
CA SER A 318 6.21 -11.22 15.63
C SER A 318 5.62 -12.58 15.23
N ALA A 319 5.77 -12.98 13.97
CA ALA A 319 5.35 -14.31 13.51
C ALA A 319 6.16 -15.45 14.16
N ALA A 320 7.48 -15.31 14.25
CA ALA A 320 8.36 -16.29 14.88
C ALA A 320 8.05 -16.49 16.37
N LEU A 321 7.90 -15.38 17.12
CA LEU A 321 7.49 -15.41 18.52
C LEU A 321 6.10 -16.01 18.70
N ALA A 322 5.12 -15.62 17.87
CA ALA A 322 3.76 -16.16 17.96
C ALA A 322 3.70 -17.66 17.71
N TRP A 323 4.32 -18.15 16.62
CA TRP A 323 4.40 -19.57 16.29
C TRP A 323 4.98 -20.40 17.43
N ARG A 324 6.16 -20.00 17.94
CA ARG A 324 6.84 -20.71 19.04
C ARG A 324 6.05 -20.65 20.35
N LEU A 325 5.64 -19.45 20.78
CA LEU A 325 5.05 -19.24 22.11
C LEU A 325 3.63 -19.80 22.22
N LEU A 326 2.79 -19.68 21.18
CA LEU A 326 1.44 -20.24 21.18
C LEU A 326 1.50 -21.78 21.17
N GLY A 327 2.42 -22.37 20.40
CA GLY A 327 2.70 -23.82 20.47
C GLY A 327 3.03 -24.28 21.90
N ARG A 328 3.90 -23.55 22.62
CA ARG A 328 4.19 -23.82 24.04
C ARG A 328 3.00 -23.63 24.98
N MET A 329 2.05 -22.74 24.66
CA MET A 329 0.78 -22.63 25.39
C MET A 329 -0.15 -23.82 25.13
N GLY A 330 0.10 -24.63 24.09
CA GLY A 330 -0.74 -25.75 23.66
C GLY A 330 -1.80 -25.37 22.62
N TRP A 331 -1.59 -24.26 21.90
CA TRP A 331 -2.28 -24.01 20.63
C TRP A 331 -1.67 -24.90 19.54
N GLU A 332 -2.47 -25.24 18.54
CA GLU A 332 -1.98 -25.82 17.28
C GLU A 332 -1.51 -24.66 16.38
N THR A 333 -0.30 -24.77 15.83
CA THR A 333 0.37 -23.67 15.12
C THR A 333 1.15 -24.16 13.91
N ASP A 334 0.82 -23.64 12.73
CA ASP A 334 1.55 -23.88 11.48
C ASP A 334 2.04 -22.56 10.88
N LEU A 335 3.06 -22.64 10.02
CA LEU A 335 3.59 -21.50 9.28
C LEU A 335 3.27 -21.65 7.80
N PHE A 336 2.88 -20.54 7.19
CA PHE A 336 2.74 -20.38 5.75
C PHE A 336 3.42 -19.08 5.33
N PHE A 337 3.74 -18.95 4.04
CA PHE A 337 4.36 -17.76 3.48
C PHE A 337 3.50 -17.22 2.34
N LEU A 338 3.29 -15.91 2.37
CA LEU A 338 2.58 -15.18 1.33
C LEU A 338 3.60 -14.83 0.24
N PRO A 339 3.44 -15.28 -1.03
CA PRO A 339 4.41 -15.01 -2.07
C PRO A 339 4.33 -13.55 -2.54
N ALA A 340 5.49 -12.94 -2.81
CA ALA A 340 5.60 -11.59 -3.35
C ALA A 340 5.38 -11.52 -4.88
N VAL A 341 5.63 -12.63 -5.59
CA VAL A 341 5.54 -12.77 -7.05
C VAL A 341 4.88 -14.11 -7.39
N GLU A 342 4.41 -14.29 -8.63
CA GLU A 342 3.88 -15.58 -9.08
C GLU A 342 4.87 -16.75 -8.90
N THR A 343 4.36 -17.83 -8.30
CA THR A 343 5.18 -19.01 -7.95
C THR A 343 5.19 -20.14 -8.99
N GLU A 344 4.69 -19.88 -10.20
CA GLU A 344 4.67 -20.85 -11.30
C GLU A 344 5.97 -20.83 -12.12
N GLY A 345 6.39 -22.01 -12.58
CA GLY A 345 7.62 -22.19 -13.36
C GLY A 345 8.90 -22.10 -12.52
N LYS A 346 9.96 -21.54 -13.12
CA LYS A 346 11.24 -21.31 -12.44
C LYS A 346 11.13 -20.08 -11.54
N VAL A 347 11.53 -20.23 -10.28
CA VAL A 347 11.43 -19.17 -9.25
C VAL A 347 12.72 -19.07 -8.42
N PRO A 348 13.03 -17.88 -7.86
CA PRO A 348 14.11 -17.70 -6.89
C PRO A 348 13.97 -18.65 -5.68
N GLY A 349 15.00 -19.45 -5.43
CA GLY A 349 15.08 -20.41 -4.34
C GLY A 349 15.63 -19.79 -3.05
N SER A 350 14.98 -18.74 -2.56
CA SER A 350 15.45 -17.92 -1.43
C SER A 350 14.32 -17.29 -0.63
N LEU A 351 14.65 -16.69 0.51
CA LEU A 351 13.72 -15.91 1.33
C LEU A 351 13.06 -14.75 0.56
N ALA A 352 13.71 -14.22 -0.48
CA ALA A 352 13.22 -13.11 -1.29
C ALA A 352 11.90 -13.40 -2.04
N LEU A 353 11.51 -14.67 -2.20
CA LEU A 353 10.21 -15.01 -2.80
C LEU A 353 9.02 -14.58 -1.93
N TRP A 354 9.24 -14.36 -0.61
CA TRP A 354 8.17 -14.17 0.36
C TRP A 354 7.91 -12.70 0.67
N GLU A 355 6.63 -12.31 0.62
CA GLU A 355 6.17 -11.02 1.08
C GLU A 355 6.26 -10.93 2.61
N ALA A 356 5.61 -11.88 3.28
CA ALA A 356 5.46 -11.96 4.73
C ALA A 356 5.12 -13.40 5.15
N PRO A 357 5.49 -13.80 6.38
CA PRO A 357 4.97 -15.01 7.01
C PRO A 357 3.52 -14.80 7.48
N VAL A 358 2.75 -15.89 7.46
CA VAL A 358 1.40 -15.97 8.00
C VAL A 358 1.37 -17.17 8.95
N VAL A 359 0.96 -16.94 10.19
CA VAL A 359 0.83 -18.01 11.18
C VAL A 359 -0.60 -18.52 11.13
N TYR A 360 -0.80 -19.81 10.86
CA TYR A 360 -2.06 -20.47 11.18
C TYR A 360 -2.04 -20.82 12.66
N VAL A 361 -3.07 -20.41 13.38
CA VAL A 361 -3.19 -20.61 14.83
C VAL A 361 -4.57 -21.15 15.15
N LYS A 362 -4.61 -22.17 16.01
CA LYS A 362 -5.86 -22.77 16.49
C LYS A 362 -5.83 -22.92 18.01
N PRO A 363 -6.75 -22.27 18.73
CA PRO A 363 -6.79 -22.31 20.18
C PRO A 363 -7.14 -23.71 20.70
N PRO A 364 -6.77 -24.05 21.95
CA PRO A 364 -7.23 -25.28 22.62
C PRO A 364 -8.77 -25.43 22.66
N SER A 365 -9.48 -24.31 22.52
CA SER A 365 -10.94 -24.23 22.47
C SER A 365 -11.38 -23.19 21.44
N GLY A 366 -11.79 -23.62 20.25
CA GLY A 366 -12.29 -22.76 19.17
C GLY A 366 -11.87 -23.22 17.78
N GLU A 367 -12.17 -22.40 16.78
CA GLU A 367 -11.78 -22.63 15.38
C GLU A 367 -10.39 -22.03 15.10
N GLY A 368 -9.68 -22.61 14.12
CA GLY A 368 -8.39 -22.11 13.66
C GLY A 368 -8.54 -20.97 12.65
N PHE A 369 -7.54 -20.08 12.61
CA PHE A 369 -7.53 -18.94 11.70
C PHE A 369 -6.09 -18.59 11.27
N PHE A 370 -5.96 -17.96 10.11
CA PHE A 370 -4.71 -17.38 9.63
C PHE A 370 -4.52 -15.96 10.18
N TYR A 371 -3.30 -15.63 10.60
CA TYR A 371 -2.95 -14.33 11.18
C TYR A 371 -1.68 -13.76 10.53
N LYS A 372 -1.78 -12.56 9.95
CA LYS A 372 -0.65 -11.79 9.39
C LYS A 372 -0.34 -10.62 10.32
N PHE A 373 0.87 -10.51 10.82
CA PHE A 373 1.24 -9.38 11.69
C PHE A 373 1.24 -8.05 10.92
N GLY A 374 0.82 -6.97 11.58
CA GLY A 374 0.50 -5.68 10.96
C GLY A 374 -0.97 -5.54 10.55
N GLN A 375 -1.77 -6.63 10.60
CA GLN A 375 -3.19 -6.58 10.27
C GLN A 375 -3.99 -5.66 11.21
N ILE A 376 -5.06 -5.08 10.69
CA ILE A 376 -5.96 -4.17 11.41
C ILE A 376 -7.01 -4.97 12.22
N GLU A 377 -7.34 -6.18 11.75
CA GLU A 377 -8.31 -7.06 12.35
C GLU A 377 -7.81 -7.68 13.66
N LYS A 378 -8.71 -7.77 14.64
CA LYS A 378 -8.44 -8.43 15.92
C LYS A 378 -8.10 -9.92 15.72
N PRO A 379 -7.23 -10.49 16.57
CA PRO A 379 -7.01 -11.94 16.64
C PRO A 379 -8.34 -12.73 16.70
N GLY A 380 -8.42 -13.81 15.94
CA GLY A 380 -9.65 -14.58 15.71
C GLY A 380 -10.42 -14.17 14.44
N ALA A 381 -10.09 -13.04 13.82
CA ALA A 381 -10.53 -12.69 12.48
C ALA A 381 -9.36 -12.84 11.48
N VAL A 382 -9.69 -13.35 10.29
CA VAL A 382 -8.74 -13.44 9.18
C VAL A 382 -8.53 -12.04 8.59
N ALA A 383 -7.28 -11.68 8.31
CA ALA A 383 -6.97 -10.43 7.65
C ALA A 383 -7.61 -10.36 6.26
N SER A 384 -8.33 -9.26 6.01
CA SER A 384 -8.76 -8.76 4.70
C SER A 384 -7.78 -9.03 3.56
N GLY A 385 -6.52 -8.60 3.73
CA GLY A 385 -5.45 -8.74 2.74
C GLY A 385 -5.01 -10.18 2.43
N LEU A 386 -5.54 -11.20 3.13
CA LEU A 386 -5.34 -12.61 2.80
C LEU A 386 -6.48 -13.20 1.94
N TYR A 387 -7.67 -12.59 1.89
CA TYR A 387 -8.79 -13.15 1.13
C TYR A 387 -8.44 -13.29 -0.37
N GLY A 388 -8.70 -14.47 -0.92
CA GLY A 388 -8.42 -14.77 -2.32
C GLY A 388 -6.93 -14.77 -2.69
N ARG A 389 -6.01 -14.74 -1.71
CA ARG A 389 -4.58 -15.01 -1.91
C ARG A 389 -4.25 -16.45 -1.51
N THR A 390 -3.28 -17.00 -2.23
CA THR A 390 -2.72 -18.33 -1.98
C THR A 390 -1.45 -18.18 -1.15
N MET A 391 -1.42 -18.86 -0.01
CA MET A 391 -0.26 -18.98 0.86
C MET A 391 0.38 -20.36 0.62
N LEU A 392 1.70 -20.44 0.78
CA LEU A 392 2.46 -21.67 0.57
C LEU A 392 3.08 -22.16 1.87
N GLY A 393 3.10 -23.46 2.08
CA GLY A 393 3.69 -24.08 3.27
C GLY A 393 4.44 -25.36 2.91
N LEU A 394 5.10 -25.96 3.89
CA LEU A 394 5.62 -27.31 3.82
C LEU A 394 4.86 -28.21 4.78
N LYS A 395 4.40 -29.36 4.27
CA LYS A 395 3.83 -30.43 5.08
C LYS A 395 4.51 -31.74 4.69
N GLU A 396 5.12 -32.42 5.67
CA GLU A 396 5.87 -33.68 5.45
C GLU A 396 6.98 -33.55 4.38
N GLY A 397 7.49 -32.33 4.16
CA GLY A 397 8.50 -32.02 3.15
C GLY A 397 7.96 -31.70 1.76
N GLU A 398 6.64 -31.75 1.54
CA GLU A 398 5.98 -31.39 0.29
C GLU A 398 5.35 -29.99 0.33
N VAL A 399 5.27 -29.35 -0.83
CA VAL A 399 4.74 -27.97 -0.97
C VAL A 399 3.22 -27.97 -0.92
N THR A 400 2.65 -27.39 0.13
CA THR A 400 1.21 -27.16 0.26
C THR A 400 0.81 -25.77 -0.23
N ARG A 401 -0.46 -25.63 -0.65
CA ARG A 401 -1.07 -24.37 -1.09
C ARG A 401 -2.41 -24.22 -0.39
N GLU A 402 -2.55 -23.18 0.42
CA GLU A 402 -3.79 -22.84 1.12
C GLU A 402 -4.33 -21.52 0.59
N THR A 403 -5.60 -21.49 0.18
CA THR A 403 -6.24 -20.26 -0.31
C THR A 403 -7.32 -19.84 0.66
N VAL A 404 -7.24 -18.61 1.18
CA VAL A 404 -8.27 -18.10 2.08
C VAL A 404 -9.54 -17.80 1.29
N SER A 405 -10.58 -18.60 1.52
CA SER A 405 -11.91 -18.42 0.92
C SER A 405 -12.46 -17.02 1.16
N ALA A 406 -12.83 -16.34 0.07
CA ALA A 406 -13.48 -15.03 0.15
C ALA A 406 -14.83 -15.12 0.89
N GLN A 407 -15.10 -14.14 1.75
CA GLN A 407 -16.40 -14.02 2.42
C GLN A 407 -17.45 -13.39 1.47
N PRO A 408 -18.76 -13.61 1.72
CA PRO A 408 -19.82 -12.95 0.96
C PRO A 408 -19.74 -11.42 1.09
N ALA A 409 -20.06 -10.70 0.00
CA ALA A 409 -19.98 -9.23 -0.07
C ALA A 409 -20.71 -8.51 1.09
N GLN A 410 -21.78 -9.09 1.63
CA GLN A 410 -22.56 -8.54 2.73
C GLN A 410 -21.80 -8.50 4.08
N LYS A 411 -20.67 -9.20 4.19
CA LYS A 411 -19.72 -9.08 5.32
C LYS A 411 -18.77 -7.88 5.19
N HIS A 412 -18.79 -7.21 4.04
CA HIS A 412 -17.88 -6.14 3.66
C HIS A 412 -18.71 -4.93 3.22
N LEU A 413 -19.30 -4.26 4.21
CA LEU A 413 -20.17 -3.09 4.01
C LEU A 413 -19.45 -1.78 4.33
N LEU A 414 -19.55 -0.84 3.38
CA LEU A 414 -19.32 0.58 3.56
C LEU A 414 -20.64 1.32 3.30
N GLU A 415 -21.12 2.05 4.29
CA GLU A 415 -22.41 2.74 4.27
C GLU A 415 -22.23 4.21 4.65
N LEU A 416 -22.80 5.10 3.83
CA LEU A 416 -22.92 6.54 4.08
C LEU A 416 -24.41 6.89 4.18
N GLN A 417 -24.84 7.50 5.27
CA GLN A 417 -26.23 7.90 5.48
C GLN A 417 -26.33 9.36 5.92
N TRP A 418 -26.96 10.18 5.06
CA TRP A 418 -27.30 11.57 5.34
C TRP A 418 -28.67 11.65 6.04
N ASP A 419 -28.69 11.96 7.34
CA ASP A 419 -29.91 12.25 8.09
C ASP A 419 -29.99 13.76 8.33
N LEU A 420 -30.77 14.45 7.49
CA LEU A 420 -30.81 15.91 7.39
C LEU A 420 -32.23 16.46 7.52
N SER A 421 -32.35 17.71 7.95
CA SER A 421 -33.60 18.47 7.96
C SER A 421 -33.42 19.77 7.16
N LEU A 422 -34.29 20.00 6.18
CA LEU A 422 -34.24 21.12 5.23
C LEU A 422 -35.20 22.24 5.66
N SER A 423 -34.74 23.49 5.66
CA SER A 423 -35.55 24.68 5.92
C SER A 423 -36.18 25.26 4.65
N SER A 424 -37.10 26.21 4.80
CA SER A 424 -37.70 26.97 3.69
C SER A 424 -36.68 27.79 2.90
N GLU A 425 -35.58 28.17 3.53
CA GLU A 425 -34.48 28.97 2.95
C GLU A 425 -33.45 28.09 2.22
N GLY A 426 -33.68 26.77 2.14
CA GLY A 426 -32.77 25.82 1.49
C GLY A 426 -31.56 25.39 2.33
N LYS A 427 -31.48 25.84 3.59
CA LYS A 427 -30.49 25.39 4.56
C LYS A 427 -30.80 23.98 5.02
N ALA A 428 -29.80 23.11 5.12
CA ALA A 428 -29.95 21.74 5.59
C ALA A 428 -28.99 21.45 6.75
N GLU A 429 -29.54 20.95 7.85
CA GLU A 429 -28.79 20.66 9.09
C GLU A 429 -29.02 19.21 9.54
N GLY A 430 -28.00 18.59 10.11
CA GLY A 430 -28.08 17.23 10.66
C GLY A 430 -26.75 16.53 10.69
N PHE A 431 -26.73 15.25 10.31
CA PHE A 431 -25.55 14.40 10.39
C PHE A 431 -25.34 13.56 9.12
N LEU A 432 -24.07 13.34 8.78
CA LEU A 432 -23.62 12.25 7.93
C LEU A 432 -23.08 11.14 8.83
N TYR A 433 -23.71 9.97 8.80
CA TYR A 433 -23.20 8.76 9.41
C TYR A 433 -22.40 7.97 8.38
N MET A 434 -21.16 7.62 8.70
CA MET A 434 -20.33 6.73 7.91
C MET A 434 -20.03 5.46 8.71
N LYS A 435 -20.22 4.29 8.10
CA LYS A 435 -19.98 3.00 8.73
C LYS A 435 -19.18 2.09 7.79
N ALA A 436 -18.01 1.66 8.23
CA ALA A 436 -17.21 0.65 7.54
C ALA A 436 -17.14 -0.63 8.37
N SER A 437 -17.13 -1.79 7.73
CA SER A 437 -17.06 -3.08 8.39
C SER A 437 -16.45 -4.17 7.50
N GLY A 438 -15.79 -5.14 8.14
CA GLY A 438 -15.02 -6.16 7.43
C GLY A 438 -13.84 -5.55 6.68
N ALA A 439 -13.56 -6.07 5.49
CA ALA A 439 -12.35 -5.75 4.75
C ALA A 439 -12.30 -4.32 4.17
N TRP A 440 -13.41 -3.58 4.13
CA TRP A 440 -13.35 -2.12 3.91
C TRP A 440 -12.44 -1.39 4.90
N ILE A 441 -12.12 -1.96 6.06
CA ILE A 441 -11.25 -1.29 7.03
C ILE A 441 -9.79 -1.28 6.53
N SER A 442 -9.31 -2.32 5.84
CA SER A 442 -7.97 -2.32 5.23
C SER A 442 -7.87 -1.48 3.98
N ASP A 443 -8.99 -1.29 3.28
CA ASP A 443 -9.00 -0.56 2.02
C ASP A 443 -9.16 0.95 2.26
N LEU A 444 -9.52 1.36 3.48
CA LEU A 444 -9.68 2.76 3.91
C LEU A 444 -8.61 3.21 4.93
N LEU A 445 -7.99 2.28 5.68
CA LEU A 445 -6.95 2.58 6.68
C LEU A 445 -5.61 1.91 6.29
N GLU A 446 -4.52 2.65 6.41
CA GLU A 446 -3.17 2.15 6.12
C GLU A 446 -2.71 1.11 7.17
N GLU A 447 -1.93 0.09 6.76
CA GLU A 447 -1.33 -0.88 7.69
C GLU A 447 -0.57 -0.13 8.82
N GLY A 448 -0.83 -0.50 10.07
CA GLY A 448 -0.29 0.18 11.26
C GLY A 448 -1.06 1.42 11.76
N GLN A 449 -1.88 2.08 10.94
CA GLN A 449 -2.68 3.26 11.35
C GLN A 449 -4.02 2.87 11.99
N ASN A 450 -3.92 2.10 13.08
CA ASN A 450 -5.07 1.53 13.76
C ASN A 450 -5.82 2.55 14.63
N GLY A 451 -7.15 2.39 14.71
CA GLY A 451 -8.00 3.13 15.65
C GLY A 451 -8.43 4.52 15.17
N LYS A 452 -8.75 5.41 16.12
CA LYS A 452 -9.42 6.69 15.82
C LYS A 452 -8.58 7.63 14.95
N GLU A 453 -7.25 7.58 15.05
CA GLU A 453 -6.37 8.50 14.33
C GLU A 453 -6.22 8.14 12.85
N GLY A 454 -6.10 6.86 12.51
CA GLY A 454 -6.17 6.42 11.11
C GLY A 454 -7.50 6.79 10.47
N VAL A 455 -8.62 6.64 11.18
CA VAL A 455 -9.94 7.09 10.71
C VAL A 455 -9.98 8.60 10.47
N ARG A 456 -9.30 9.43 11.28
CA ARG A 456 -9.16 10.87 11.03
C ARG A 456 -8.35 11.18 9.78
N LYS A 457 -7.21 10.51 9.58
CA LYS A 457 -6.40 10.66 8.37
C LYS A 457 -7.20 10.30 7.12
N PHE A 458 -7.91 9.16 7.15
CA PHE A 458 -8.82 8.73 6.09
C PHE A 458 -9.91 9.76 5.77
N MET A 459 -10.54 10.38 6.79
CA MET A 459 -11.55 11.42 6.57
C MET A 459 -11.03 12.63 5.77
N GLY A 460 -9.73 12.95 5.88
CA GLY A 460 -9.09 13.99 5.08
C GLY A 460 -9.06 13.73 3.58
N ALA A 461 -9.23 12.46 3.15
CA ALA A 461 -9.30 12.08 1.74
C ALA A 461 -10.73 12.12 1.15
N LEU A 462 -11.75 12.43 1.96
CA LEU A 462 -13.15 12.50 1.50
C LEU A 462 -13.39 13.78 0.69
N ARG A 463 -14.00 13.65 -0.50
CA ARG A 463 -14.32 14.78 -1.38
C ARG A 463 -15.83 15.05 -1.38
N PHE A 464 -16.24 16.22 -0.90
CA PHE A 464 -17.63 16.68 -0.90
C PHE A 464 -17.84 17.70 -2.03
N GLN A 465 -18.34 17.27 -3.20
CA GLN A 465 -18.41 18.18 -4.37
C GLN A 465 -19.60 19.13 -4.38
N ASN A 466 -20.73 18.77 -3.75
CA ASN A 466 -21.94 19.59 -3.72
C ASN A 466 -22.42 19.91 -2.29
N VAL A 467 -21.56 19.69 -1.29
CA VAL A 467 -21.78 19.97 0.13
C VAL A 467 -20.52 20.63 0.68
N SER A 468 -20.62 21.86 1.18
CA SER A 468 -19.46 22.62 1.67
C SER A 468 -19.34 22.67 3.20
N GLY A 469 -20.35 22.19 3.91
CA GLY A 469 -20.54 22.43 5.34
C GLY A 469 -20.51 21.17 6.20
N VAL A 470 -19.51 20.32 6.00
CA VAL A 470 -19.29 19.11 6.82
C VAL A 470 -18.12 19.37 7.77
N SER A 471 -18.34 19.28 9.08
CA SER A 471 -17.24 19.44 10.05
C SER A 471 -16.50 18.13 10.27
N LEU A 472 -15.33 17.99 9.64
CA LEU A 472 -14.40 16.88 9.92
C LEU A 472 -13.73 17.00 11.29
N ARG A 473 -13.66 18.23 11.86
CA ARG A 473 -13.04 18.50 13.16
C ARG A 473 -13.89 17.96 14.31
N ASP A 474 -15.20 18.12 14.20
CA ASP A 474 -16.17 17.76 15.24
C ASP A 474 -16.72 16.33 15.07
N ALA A 475 -15.95 15.48 14.38
CA ALA A 475 -16.29 14.10 14.07
C ALA A 475 -16.25 13.20 15.31
N GLU A 476 -17.36 12.54 15.63
CA GLU A 476 -17.39 11.49 16.65
C GLU A 476 -17.04 10.13 16.02
N ILE A 477 -16.00 9.47 16.54
CA ILE A 477 -15.50 8.19 16.02
C ILE A 477 -15.68 7.08 17.07
N ASP A 478 -16.44 6.04 16.73
CA ASP A 478 -16.52 4.76 17.45
C ASP A 478 -15.79 3.68 16.64
N TYR A 479 -14.72 3.11 17.21
CA TYR A 479 -13.86 2.13 16.54
C TYR A 479 -13.83 0.82 17.34
N LYS A 480 -14.21 -0.28 16.70
CA LYS A 480 -14.37 -1.60 17.33
C LYS A 480 -13.45 -2.68 16.74
N GLY A 481 -12.49 -2.31 15.90
CA GLY A 481 -11.52 -3.21 15.26
C GLY A 481 -12.02 -3.78 13.94
N SER A 482 -13.10 -4.56 13.97
CA SER A 482 -13.75 -5.12 12.77
C SER A 482 -14.89 -4.27 12.20
N ALA A 483 -15.15 -3.11 12.80
CA ALA A 483 -16.03 -2.05 12.29
C ALA A 483 -15.61 -0.69 12.88
N PHE A 484 -15.92 0.39 12.15
CA PHE A 484 -15.96 1.73 12.71
C PHE A 484 -17.22 2.47 12.25
N THR A 485 -17.67 3.40 13.09
CA THR A 485 -18.72 4.37 12.79
C THR A 485 -18.16 5.77 13.02
N VAL A 486 -18.44 6.69 12.11
CA VAL A 486 -18.17 8.12 12.25
C VAL A 486 -19.49 8.87 12.15
N THR A 487 -19.72 9.81 13.06
CA THR A 487 -20.80 10.81 12.96
C THR A 487 -20.17 12.16 12.65
N LEU A 488 -20.55 12.73 11.51
CA LEU A 488 -20.09 14.05 11.04
C LEU A 488 -21.24 15.06 11.12
N PRO A 489 -21.09 16.19 11.86
CA PRO A 489 -22.04 17.29 11.81
C PRO A 489 -22.09 17.94 10.42
N VAL A 490 -23.30 18.26 9.97
CA VAL A 490 -23.56 18.90 8.67
C VAL A 490 -24.44 20.13 8.86
N ASP A 491 -23.96 21.28 8.37
CA ASP A 491 -24.69 22.54 8.22
C ASP A 491 -24.35 23.12 6.83
N THR A 492 -25.25 22.96 5.86
CA THR A 492 -24.95 23.25 4.44
C THR A 492 -26.16 23.74 3.67
N ASN A 493 -25.96 24.50 2.60
CA ASN A 493 -27.03 24.87 1.68
C ASN A 493 -27.24 23.77 0.62
N LEU A 494 -28.38 23.06 0.68
CA LEU A 494 -28.77 22.08 -0.35
C LEU A 494 -29.84 22.63 -1.30
N GLY A 495 -30.67 23.56 -0.84
CA GLY A 495 -31.76 24.14 -1.63
C GLY A 495 -31.33 25.38 -2.42
N ILE A 496 -31.73 25.42 -3.69
CA ILE A 496 -31.72 26.63 -4.53
C ILE A 496 -33.14 27.21 -4.47
N VAL A 497 -33.29 28.36 -3.81
CA VAL A 497 -34.58 29.00 -3.50
C VAL A 497 -35.10 29.79 -4.70
N GLY A 498 -36.37 29.59 -5.06
CA GLY A 498 -37.18 30.49 -5.90
C GLY A 498 -38.38 31.03 -5.10
N GLN A 499 -39.29 31.78 -5.74
CA GLN A 499 -40.43 32.41 -5.05
C GLN A 499 -41.28 31.43 -4.22
N ASP A 500 -41.85 30.40 -4.87
CA ASP A 500 -42.65 29.35 -4.22
C ASP A 500 -42.09 27.94 -4.46
N ASN A 501 -40.86 27.84 -4.97
CA ASN A 501 -40.21 26.60 -5.34
C ASN A 501 -38.84 26.47 -4.66
N LEU A 502 -38.42 25.24 -4.38
CA LEU A 502 -37.11 24.94 -3.81
C LEU A 502 -36.51 23.75 -4.55
N LEU A 503 -35.37 23.95 -5.22
CA LEU A 503 -34.68 22.89 -5.96
C LEU A 503 -33.56 22.31 -5.09
N VAL A 504 -33.74 21.08 -4.62
CA VAL A 504 -32.85 20.46 -3.62
C VAL A 504 -31.77 19.62 -4.31
N ARG A 505 -30.50 19.92 -4.07
CA ARG A 505 -29.36 19.10 -4.52
C ARG A 505 -29.25 17.82 -3.70
N TRP A 506 -28.92 16.71 -4.37
CA TRP A 506 -28.68 15.43 -3.71
C TRP A 506 -27.27 15.39 -3.08
N PRO A 507 -27.11 15.34 -1.75
CA PRO A 507 -25.80 15.37 -1.13
C PRO A 507 -25.00 14.09 -1.46
N THR A 508 -23.72 14.25 -1.81
CA THR A 508 -22.84 13.14 -2.20
C THR A 508 -21.46 13.25 -1.57
N VAL A 509 -20.84 12.10 -1.32
CA VAL A 509 -19.42 11.97 -0.96
C VAL A 509 -18.73 11.16 -2.04
N PHE A 510 -17.53 11.58 -2.45
CA PHE A 510 -16.61 10.77 -3.22
C PHE A 510 -15.42 10.32 -2.38
N MET A 511 -15.00 9.08 -2.64
CA MET A 511 -13.86 8.43 -2.00
C MET A 511 -12.84 8.01 -3.06
N PRO A 512 -11.53 8.01 -2.75
CA PRO A 512 -10.47 7.74 -3.73
C PRO A 512 -10.64 6.44 -4.54
N TRP A 513 -11.13 5.37 -3.90
CA TRP A 513 -11.36 4.08 -4.56
C TRP A 513 -12.38 4.14 -5.72
N GLN A 514 -13.28 5.12 -5.74
CA GLN A 514 -14.25 5.29 -6.81
C GLN A 514 -13.61 5.84 -8.09
N GLU A 515 -12.63 6.75 -7.94
CA GLU A 515 -11.82 7.24 -9.05
C GLU A 515 -10.90 6.13 -9.56
N GLU A 516 -10.30 5.35 -8.64
CA GLU A 516 -9.48 4.19 -8.97
C GLU A 516 -10.20 3.14 -9.83
N VAL A 517 -11.47 2.84 -9.56
CA VAL A 517 -12.29 1.93 -10.40
C VAL A 517 -12.42 2.43 -11.85
N LEU A 518 -12.40 3.74 -12.06
CA LEU A 518 -12.51 4.35 -13.39
C LEU A 518 -11.17 4.42 -14.13
N ASP A 519 -10.05 4.51 -13.41
CA ASP A 519 -8.68 4.57 -13.95
C ASP A 519 -8.19 3.22 -14.51
N GLU A 520 -8.70 2.09 -14.01
CA GLU A 520 -8.33 0.74 -14.49
C GLU A 520 -8.58 0.56 -15.99
N THR A 521 -7.73 -0.19 -16.71
CA THR A 521 -7.81 -0.29 -18.19
C THR A 521 -8.18 -1.67 -18.73
N GLU A 522 -7.51 -2.75 -18.32
CA GLU A 522 -7.62 -4.06 -18.99
C GLU A 522 -8.24 -5.17 -18.14
N SER A 523 -7.67 -5.46 -16.97
CA SER A 523 -8.18 -6.48 -16.05
C SER A 523 -7.70 -6.21 -14.64
N ALA A 524 -8.60 -6.35 -13.67
CA ALA A 524 -8.29 -6.12 -12.26
C ALA A 524 -8.84 -7.26 -11.40
N LYS A 525 -8.29 -7.41 -10.20
CA LYS A 525 -8.82 -8.30 -9.16
C LYS A 525 -9.12 -7.45 -7.95
N ILE A 526 -10.35 -7.44 -7.44
CA ILE A 526 -10.67 -6.79 -6.15
C ILE A 526 -10.30 -7.73 -5.00
N ARG A 527 -9.78 -7.15 -3.92
CA ARG A 527 -9.28 -7.87 -2.73
C ARG A 527 -10.37 -8.76 -2.13
N HIS A 528 -11.59 -8.24 -2.08
CA HIS A 528 -12.76 -8.95 -1.62
C HIS A 528 -14.03 -8.50 -2.36
N PRO A 529 -15.08 -9.34 -2.40
CA PRO A 529 -16.43 -8.90 -2.74
C PRO A 529 -16.89 -7.79 -1.80
N PHE A 530 -17.69 -6.81 -2.23
CA PHE A 530 -18.09 -5.70 -1.37
C PHE A 530 -19.50 -5.19 -1.61
N VAL A 531 -20.03 -4.49 -0.61
CA VAL A 531 -21.23 -3.64 -0.68
C VAL A 531 -20.84 -2.21 -0.36
N PHE A 532 -21.22 -1.27 -1.23
CA PHE A 532 -21.18 0.16 -0.97
C PHE A 532 -22.61 0.74 -1.02
N GLN A 533 -23.01 1.49 0.01
CA GLN A 533 -24.32 2.13 0.12
C GLN A 533 -24.18 3.63 0.38
N GLN A 534 -24.91 4.45 -0.36
CA GLN A 534 -25.24 5.81 0.04
C GLN A 534 -26.75 5.92 0.26
N LYS A 535 -27.15 6.59 1.34
CA LYS A 535 -28.55 6.77 1.75
C LYS A 535 -28.81 8.24 2.08
N LEU A 536 -29.99 8.72 1.72
CA LEU A 536 -30.51 10.01 2.11
C LEU A 536 -31.82 9.84 2.87
N LYS A 537 -31.96 10.58 3.96
CA LYS A 537 -33.20 10.76 4.71
C LYS A 537 -33.34 12.24 5.06
N LEU A 538 -33.98 12.96 4.16
CA LEU A 538 -34.17 14.40 4.23
C LEU A 538 -35.59 14.72 4.72
N ARG A 539 -35.71 15.32 5.90
CA ARG A 539 -36.98 15.93 6.32
C ARG A 539 -37.20 17.20 5.52
N LEU A 540 -38.35 17.30 4.86
CA LEU A 540 -38.73 18.44 4.03
C LEU A 540 -39.35 19.54 4.89
N PRO A 541 -39.20 20.83 4.50
CA PRO A 541 -39.85 21.93 5.20
C PRO A 541 -41.37 21.82 5.16
N ASP A 542 -42.02 22.23 6.25
CA ASP A 542 -43.47 22.17 6.35
C ASP A 542 -44.15 23.05 5.28
N GLY A 543 -45.28 22.59 4.78
CA GLY A 543 -45.98 23.23 3.66
C GLY A 543 -45.45 22.88 2.26
N TYR A 544 -44.30 22.23 2.10
CA TYR A 544 -43.81 21.84 0.76
C TYR A 544 -44.36 20.47 0.30
N LYS A 545 -44.31 20.22 -1.00
CA LYS A 545 -44.50 18.92 -1.67
C LYS A 545 -43.40 18.72 -2.70
N VAL A 546 -42.97 17.47 -2.91
CA VAL A 546 -42.14 17.09 -4.06
C VAL A 546 -43.00 17.15 -5.33
N LEU A 547 -42.45 17.66 -6.43
CA LEU A 547 -43.11 17.65 -7.74
C LEU A 547 -42.79 16.39 -8.55
N VAL A 548 -41.51 16.06 -8.67
CA VAL A 548 -40.99 14.96 -9.49
C VAL A 548 -39.86 14.28 -8.72
N LEU A 549 -39.82 12.94 -8.75
CA LEU A 549 -38.71 12.16 -8.23
C LEU A 549 -37.73 11.82 -9.37
N PRO A 550 -36.42 11.72 -9.10
CA PRO A 550 -35.45 11.23 -10.08
C PRO A 550 -35.84 9.83 -10.58
N THR A 551 -35.50 9.52 -11.84
CA THR A 551 -35.66 8.15 -12.36
C THR A 551 -34.65 7.23 -11.69
N THR A 552 -35.14 6.15 -11.11
CA THR A 552 -34.31 5.11 -10.48
C THR A 552 -34.51 3.75 -11.16
N GLY A 553 -33.73 2.76 -10.75
CA GLY A 553 -33.92 1.38 -11.20
C GLY A 553 -32.93 0.42 -10.55
N SER A 554 -33.11 -0.87 -10.83
CA SER A 554 -32.14 -1.91 -10.51
C SER A 554 -31.41 -2.39 -11.76
N TYR A 555 -30.14 -2.71 -11.60
CA TYR A 555 -29.31 -3.41 -12.58
C TYR A 555 -28.59 -4.56 -11.87
N GLU A 556 -28.52 -5.73 -12.50
CA GLU A 556 -27.76 -6.88 -12.00
C GLU A 556 -27.26 -7.71 -13.20
N LYS A 557 -25.94 -7.91 -13.31
CA LYS A 557 -25.31 -8.77 -14.32
C LYS A 557 -23.89 -9.16 -13.88
N GLU A 558 -23.43 -10.38 -14.21
CA GLU A 558 -22.08 -10.89 -13.85
C GLU A 558 -21.70 -10.75 -12.37
N GLY A 559 -22.68 -10.83 -11.47
CA GLY A 559 -22.48 -10.65 -10.03
C GLY A 559 -22.20 -9.20 -9.59
N VAL A 560 -22.30 -8.22 -10.49
CA VAL A 560 -22.29 -6.79 -10.15
C VAL A 560 -23.72 -6.26 -10.23
N SER A 561 -24.17 -5.58 -9.17
CA SER A 561 -25.50 -4.97 -9.15
C SER A 561 -25.51 -3.56 -8.57
N LEU A 562 -26.42 -2.74 -9.08
CA LEU A 562 -26.72 -1.41 -8.57
C LEU A 562 -28.24 -1.32 -8.37
N LEU A 563 -28.66 -1.07 -7.13
CA LEU A 563 -30.03 -0.70 -6.79
C LEU A 563 -30.09 0.80 -6.53
N GLU A 564 -31.00 1.49 -7.18
CA GLU A 564 -31.38 2.87 -6.88
C GLU A 564 -32.88 2.89 -6.49
N ASP A 565 -33.20 3.46 -5.33
CA ASP A 565 -34.58 3.73 -4.88
C ASP A 565 -34.67 5.16 -4.36
N VAL A 566 -35.71 5.90 -4.74
CA VAL A 566 -36.04 7.22 -4.17
C VAL A 566 -37.55 7.30 -4.01
N ARG A 567 -37.98 7.67 -2.81
CA ARG A 567 -39.39 7.63 -2.40
C ARG A 567 -39.70 8.68 -1.35
N ILE A 568 -40.98 8.89 -1.10
CA ILE A 568 -41.44 9.84 -0.09
C ILE A 568 -42.20 9.07 1.00
N ARG A 569 -41.85 9.31 2.26
CA ARG A 569 -42.47 8.71 3.44
C ARG A 569 -43.07 9.76 4.38
N GLY A 570 -43.71 9.30 5.45
CA GLY A 570 -44.26 10.16 6.51
C GLY A 570 -45.33 11.14 6.01
N LYS A 571 -46.28 10.68 5.20
CA LYS A 571 -47.35 11.51 4.58
C LYS A 571 -46.82 12.67 3.73
N GLY A 572 -45.68 12.48 3.05
CA GLY A 572 -45.08 13.51 2.19
C GLY A 572 -43.98 14.36 2.82
N LYS A 573 -43.61 14.10 4.09
CA LYS A 573 -42.67 14.92 4.87
C LYS A 573 -41.19 14.50 4.80
N VAL A 574 -40.89 13.28 4.34
CA VAL A 574 -39.51 12.77 4.31
C VAL A 574 -39.20 12.24 2.93
N LEU A 575 -38.19 12.81 2.28
CA LEU A 575 -37.57 12.25 1.08
C LEU A 575 -36.53 11.22 1.53
N GLU A 576 -36.73 9.95 1.16
CA GLU A 576 -35.76 8.89 1.34
C GLU A 576 -35.16 8.51 -0.01
N GLY A 577 -33.89 8.15 -0.03
CA GLY A 577 -33.32 7.39 -1.14
C GLY A 577 -32.12 6.55 -0.75
N GLU A 578 -31.83 5.57 -1.59
CA GLU A 578 -30.76 4.60 -1.42
C GLU A 578 -30.13 4.29 -2.79
N THR A 579 -28.81 4.37 -2.85
CA THR A 579 -28.00 3.81 -3.93
C THR A 579 -27.11 2.73 -3.35
N LYS A 580 -27.24 1.48 -3.83
CA LYS A 580 -26.51 0.32 -3.32
C LYS A 580 -25.79 -0.38 -4.46
N LEU A 581 -24.46 -0.30 -4.47
CA LEU A 581 -23.58 -1.04 -5.35
C LEU A 581 -23.12 -2.32 -4.64
N VAL A 582 -23.17 -3.45 -5.35
CA VAL A 582 -22.65 -4.74 -4.89
C VAL A 582 -21.72 -5.30 -5.97
N ALA A 583 -20.52 -5.72 -5.57
CA ALA A 583 -19.61 -6.47 -6.43
C ALA A 583 -19.38 -7.86 -5.81
N ALA A 584 -19.91 -8.91 -6.45
CA ALA A 584 -19.73 -10.30 -6.05
C ALA A 584 -18.55 -10.95 -6.79
N GLY A 585 -17.74 -11.72 -6.06
CA GLY A 585 -16.53 -12.38 -6.58
C GLY A 585 -15.35 -11.42 -6.80
N SER A 586 -14.12 -11.94 -6.71
CA SER A 586 -12.89 -11.14 -6.69
C SER A 586 -12.29 -10.82 -8.05
N SER A 587 -12.56 -11.59 -9.11
CA SER A 587 -12.04 -11.29 -10.46
C SER A 587 -12.93 -10.30 -11.20
N LEU A 588 -12.32 -9.34 -11.90
CA LEU A 588 -12.94 -8.34 -12.78
C LEU A 588 -12.16 -8.24 -14.11
N SER A 589 -12.47 -9.11 -15.07
CA SER A 589 -11.89 -9.09 -16.41
C SER A 589 -12.95 -8.85 -17.48
N GLY A 590 -12.58 -8.14 -18.55
CA GLY A 590 -13.47 -7.83 -19.67
C GLY A 590 -14.79 -7.20 -19.24
N GLU A 591 -15.90 -7.75 -19.73
CA GLU A 591 -17.25 -7.20 -19.55
C GLU A 591 -17.60 -6.85 -18.09
N LYS A 592 -17.13 -7.64 -17.11
CA LYS A 592 -17.46 -7.40 -15.69
C LYS A 592 -16.80 -6.12 -15.14
N LEU A 593 -15.61 -5.77 -15.60
CA LEU A 593 -14.94 -4.52 -15.23
C LEU A 593 -15.66 -3.32 -15.87
N ASP A 594 -16.05 -3.43 -17.13
CA ASP A 594 -16.80 -2.39 -17.85
C ASP A 594 -18.18 -2.13 -17.23
N ILE A 595 -18.87 -3.19 -16.79
CA ILE A 595 -20.10 -3.08 -16.00
C ILE A 595 -19.85 -2.29 -14.71
N LEU A 596 -18.81 -2.65 -13.94
CA LEU A 596 -18.51 -1.95 -12.69
C LEU A 596 -18.20 -0.47 -12.92
N LYS A 597 -17.40 -0.12 -13.94
CA LYS A 597 -17.11 1.27 -14.34
C LYS A 597 -18.36 2.04 -14.76
N ALA A 598 -19.23 1.43 -15.55
CA ALA A 598 -20.49 2.04 -15.99
C ALA A 598 -21.42 2.33 -14.80
N LEU A 599 -21.54 1.40 -13.86
CA LEU A 599 -22.31 1.57 -12.64
C LEU A 599 -21.67 2.56 -11.67
N MET A 600 -20.33 2.62 -11.58
CA MET A 600 -19.62 3.64 -10.81
C MET A 600 -19.85 5.04 -11.38
N THR A 601 -19.74 5.19 -12.70
CA THR A 601 -20.05 6.44 -13.40
C THR A 601 -21.49 6.89 -13.16
N ARG A 602 -22.45 5.94 -13.18
CA ARG A 602 -23.86 6.21 -12.84
C ARG A 602 -24.03 6.65 -11.39
N LEU A 603 -23.38 5.98 -10.45
CA LEU A 603 -23.37 6.35 -9.03
C LEU A 603 -22.79 7.76 -8.81
N MET A 604 -21.72 8.12 -9.53
CA MET A 604 -21.10 9.44 -9.41
C MET A 604 -21.95 10.59 -10.00
N ARG A 605 -22.87 10.31 -10.93
CA ARG A 605 -23.80 11.32 -11.48
C ARG A 605 -24.84 11.81 -10.48
N TRP A 606 -25.02 11.13 -9.33
CA TRP A 606 -25.94 11.58 -8.29
C TRP A 606 -25.59 12.97 -7.73
N LYS A 607 -24.34 13.44 -7.85
CA LYS A 607 -23.95 14.81 -7.47
C LYS A 607 -24.72 15.90 -8.25
N ASP A 608 -25.17 15.57 -9.47
CA ASP A 608 -25.87 16.48 -10.38
C ASP A 608 -27.40 16.33 -10.29
N VAL A 609 -27.89 15.37 -9.48
CA VAL A 609 -29.33 15.13 -9.29
C VAL A 609 -29.94 16.21 -8.38
N THR A 610 -31.09 16.72 -8.82
CA THR A 610 -31.88 17.70 -8.06
C THR A 610 -33.34 17.27 -7.96
N VAL A 611 -33.97 17.55 -6.82
CA VAL A 611 -35.37 17.23 -6.53
C VAL A 611 -36.16 18.53 -6.39
N PRO A 612 -37.11 18.84 -7.30
CA PRO A 612 -37.92 20.05 -7.22
C PRO A 612 -39.05 19.90 -6.18
N LEU A 613 -39.12 20.87 -5.27
CA LEU A 613 -40.21 21.05 -4.32
C LEU A 613 -41.03 22.30 -4.68
N GLN A 614 -42.32 22.25 -4.41
CA GLN A 614 -43.24 23.39 -4.51
C GLN A 614 -43.93 23.61 -3.16
N LYS A 615 -44.05 24.86 -2.75
CA LYS A 615 -44.86 25.27 -1.60
C LYS A 615 -46.35 25.04 -1.92
N LYS A 616 -47.08 24.44 -0.99
CA LYS A 616 -48.54 24.26 -1.14
C LYS A 616 -49.22 25.63 -1.05
N PRO A 617 -50.28 25.87 -1.86
CA PRO A 617 -51.10 27.07 -1.76
C PRO A 617 -51.87 27.10 -0.42
#